data_AF-A0A2E8DT44-F1
#
_entry.id   AF-A0A2E8DT44-F1
#
_cell.length_a   1.000
_cell.length_b   1.000
_cell.length_c   1.000
_cell.angle_alpha   90.00
_cell.angle_beta   90.00
_cell.angle_gamma   90.00
#
_symmetry.space_group_name_H-M   'P 1'
#
loop_
_entity.id
_entity.type
_entity.pdbx_description
1 polymer ?
#
loop_
_entity_poly.entity_id
_entity_poly.type
_entity_poly.pdbx_seq_one_letter_code
_entity_poly.pdbx_strand_id
1 'polypeptide(L)'
;MNDTIDGAGWNYFADFRPTGSWFARDGSQTIKFNDEGSRVPSGDYPRKEWVYLVVLANAKTTTFYINGKRTGILGTGANLNISTNLHVGSRFSKNESFLTHLDEWAMWDRLLTKTEISQLLEQPVIPLSVESSGKAAITWSRIKTQ
;
A
#
# COMPACT_ATOMS: atom_id res chain seq x y z
N MET A 1 -17.27 0.07 18.29
CA MET A 1 -17.36 1.23 17.38
C MET A 1 -17.84 0.72 16.04
N ASN A 2 -18.94 1.25 15.52
CA ASN A 2 -19.44 0.91 14.18
C ASN A 2 -18.52 1.57 13.16
N ASP A 3 -17.68 0.79 12.52
CA ASP A 3 -16.76 1.25 11.48
C ASP A 3 -17.58 1.54 10.22
N THR A 4 -17.94 2.81 10.01
CA THR A 4 -18.75 3.32 8.88
C THR A 4 -18.08 3.14 7.52
N ILE A 5 -16.88 2.56 7.48
CA ILE A 5 -15.99 2.50 6.31
C ILE A 5 -16.45 1.45 5.30
N ASP A 6 -17.23 0.46 5.73
CA ASP A 6 -17.81 -0.53 4.84
C ASP A 6 -18.99 0.03 4.00
N GLY A 7 -19.43 1.28 4.27
CA GLY A 7 -20.43 2.00 3.47
C GLY A 7 -20.03 3.42 3.04
N ALA A 8 -18.83 3.88 3.38
CA ALA A 8 -18.35 5.22 3.05
C ALA A 8 -17.70 5.27 1.65
N GLY A 9 -17.59 6.48 1.08
CA GLY A 9 -16.96 6.73 -0.21
C GLY A 9 -15.48 6.33 -0.28
N TRP A 10 -14.78 6.84 -1.28
CA TRP A 10 -13.37 6.49 -1.51
C TRP A 10 -12.48 6.92 -0.33
N ASN A 11 -11.67 5.97 0.16
CA ASN A 11 -10.64 6.17 1.20
C ASN A 11 -9.27 5.99 0.55
N TYR A 12 -8.49 7.06 0.46
CA TYR A 12 -7.25 7.13 -0.31
C TYR A 12 -6.02 6.85 0.56
N PHE A 13 -5.29 5.78 0.25
CA PHE A 13 -4.06 5.42 0.95
C PHE A 13 -2.85 6.17 0.41
N ALA A 14 -2.77 6.38 -0.91
CA ALA A 14 -1.71 7.14 -1.54
C ALA A 14 -2.15 7.78 -2.86
N ASP A 15 -1.61 8.95 -3.18
CA ASP A 15 -1.82 9.72 -4.43
C ASP A 15 -0.46 10.14 -5.00
N PHE A 16 -0.25 9.84 -6.28
CA PHE A 16 1.00 9.99 -7.01
C PHE A 16 0.87 11.07 -8.08
N ARG A 17 1.76 12.07 -8.04
CA ARG A 17 1.72 13.22 -8.96
C ARG A 17 2.97 13.35 -9.83
N PRO A 18 2.80 13.77 -11.11
CA PRO A 18 1.59 14.37 -11.69
C PRO A 18 0.60 13.40 -12.34
N THR A 19 0.90 12.10 -12.43
CA THR A 19 0.06 11.14 -13.17
C THR A 19 -1.38 11.08 -12.66
N GLY A 20 -1.63 11.44 -11.39
CA GLY A 20 -2.95 11.33 -10.78
C GLY A 20 -3.33 9.88 -10.50
N SER A 21 -2.34 8.99 -10.47
CA SER A 21 -2.50 7.60 -10.03
C SER A 21 -2.71 7.58 -8.53
N TRP A 22 -3.51 6.65 -8.02
CA TRP A 22 -3.78 6.55 -6.58
C TRP A 22 -4.14 5.13 -6.16
N PHE A 23 -3.93 4.85 -4.88
CA PHE A 23 -4.49 3.69 -4.20
C PHE A 23 -5.65 4.12 -3.32
N ALA A 24 -6.80 3.47 -3.47
CA ALA A 24 -7.94 3.71 -2.59
C ALA A 24 -8.81 2.47 -2.45
N ARG A 25 -9.53 2.37 -1.32
CA ARG A 25 -10.65 1.45 -1.16
C ARG A 25 -11.95 2.22 -1.20
N ASP A 26 -13.03 1.53 -1.53
CA ASP A 26 -14.40 2.00 -1.36
C ASP A 26 -15.14 1.02 -0.43
N GLY A 27 -16.49 1.03 -0.45
CA GLY A 27 -17.30 0.04 0.26
C GLY A 27 -17.16 -1.39 -0.27
N SER A 28 -16.54 -1.60 -1.44
CA SER A 28 -16.21 -2.93 -1.92
C SER A 28 -15.13 -3.59 -1.04
N GLN A 29 -15.03 -4.92 -1.13
CA GLN A 29 -14.00 -5.67 -0.42
C GLN A 29 -12.64 -5.64 -1.16
N THR A 30 -12.41 -4.66 -2.03
CA THR A 30 -11.19 -4.57 -2.85
C THR A 30 -10.50 -3.23 -2.68
N ILE A 31 -9.17 -3.25 -2.84
CA ILE A 31 -8.35 -2.06 -3.03
C ILE A 31 -8.25 -1.81 -4.53
N LYS A 32 -8.33 -0.56 -4.95
CA LYS A 32 -8.15 -0.14 -6.34
C LYS A 32 -6.83 0.57 -6.50
N PHE A 33 -6.13 0.21 -7.56
CA PHE A 33 -5.13 1.06 -8.16
C PHE A 33 -5.75 1.78 -9.35
N ASN A 34 -5.79 3.10 -9.29
CA ASN A 34 -6.15 3.92 -10.44
C ASN A 34 -4.89 4.32 -11.18
N ASP A 35 -4.89 4.05 -12.48
CA ASP A 35 -3.90 4.56 -13.40
C ASP A 35 -4.62 5.26 -14.56
N GLU A 36 -4.55 6.59 -14.58
CA GLU A 36 -5.14 7.45 -15.63
C GLU A 36 -6.60 7.11 -16.02
N GLY A 37 -7.39 6.56 -15.09
CA GLY A 37 -8.80 6.22 -15.29
C GLY A 37 -9.11 4.72 -15.36
N SER A 38 -8.10 3.87 -15.57
CA SER A 38 -8.21 2.42 -15.40
C SER A 38 -8.13 2.06 -13.92
N ARG A 39 -9.07 1.25 -13.41
CA ARG A 39 -9.14 0.87 -11.98
C ARG A 39 -8.93 -0.62 -11.83
N VAL A 40 -7.73 -1.02 -11.45
CA VAL A 40 -7.37 -2.43 -11.27
C VAL A 40 -7.69 -2.85 -9.83
N PRO A 41 -8.57 -3.86 -9.61
CA PRO A 41 -8.89 -4.33 -8.27
C PRO A 41 -7.85 -5.32 -7.73
N SER A 42 -7.60 -5.26 -6.42
CA SER A 42 -6.71 -6.18 -5.70
C SER A 42 -7.25 -7.60 -5.56
N GLY A 43 -8.53 -7.82 -5.81
CA GLY A 43 -9.25 -8.98 -5.25
C GLY A 43 -9.59 -8.77 -3.78
N ASP A 44 -10.41 -9.67 -3.23
CA ASP A 44 -10.97 -9.51 -1.90
C ASP A 44 -9.91 -9.65 -0.80
N TYR A 45 -9.96 -8.77 0.21
CA TYR A 45 -9.15 -8.85 1.42
C TYR A 45 -10.00 -9.17 2.68
N PRO A 46 -9.42 -9.78 3.72
CA PRO A 46 -10.12 -10.00 5.00
C PRO A 46 -10.53 -8.68 5.65
N ARG A 47 -11.82 -8.55 6.01
CA ARG A 47 -12.32 -7.33 6.67
C ARG A 47 -11.94 -7.33 8.16
N LYS A 48 -11.68 -6.13 8.70
CA LYS A 48 -11.41 -5.90 10.13
C LYS A 48 -10.16 -6.61 10.65
N GLU A 49 -9.21 -6.88 9.76
CA GLU A 49 -7.92 -7.48 10.07
C GLU A 49 -6.80 -6.62 9.50
N TRP A 50 -5.60 -6.74 10.07
CA TRP A 50 -4.39 -6.21 9.45
C TRP A 50 -4.11 -6.98 8.16
N VAL A 51 -3.90 -6.24 7.07
CA VAL A 51 -3.61 -6.80 5.76
C VAL A 51 -2.25 -6.33 5.29
N TYR A 52 -1.37 -7.28 4.97
CA TYR A 52 -0.14 -6.99 4.27
C TYR A 52 -0.42 -6.88 2.76
N LEU A 53 -0.24 -5.68 2.22
CA LEU A 53 -0.51 -5.37 0.82
C LEU A 53 0.79 -5.08 0.08
N VAL A 54 0.99 -5.74 -1.06
CA VAL A 54 2.02 -5.34 -2.03
C VAL A 54 1.36 -5.07 -3.38
N VAL A 55 1.78 -3.99 -4.03
CA VAL A 55 1.42 -3.70 -5.41
C VAL A 55 2.68 -3.65 -6.25
N LEU A 56 2.71 -4.48 -7.29
CA LEU A 56 3.72 -4.47 -8.33
C LEU A 56 3.13 -3.80 -9.56
N ALA A 57 3.62 -2.61 -9.90
CA ALA A 57 3.19 -1.86 -11.07
C ALA A 57 4.37 -1.56 -12.00
N ASN A 58 4.19 -1.83 -13.29
CA ASN A 58 5.10 -1.42 -14.36
C ASN A 58 4.28 -1.03 -15.61
N ALA A 59 4.93 -0.55 -16.66
CA ALA A 59 4.31 -0.12 -17.92
C ALA A 59 3.35 -1.13 -18.59
N LYS A 60 3.43 -2.42 -18.26
CA LYS A 60 2.62 -3.51 -18.87
C LYS A 60 1.61 -4.16 -17.94
N THR A 61 1.92 -4.27 -16.66
CA THR A 61 1.11 -5.04 -15.70
C THR A 61 1.03 -4.37 -14.33
N THR A 62 -0.15 -4.44 -13.73
CA THR A 62 -0.34 -4.28 -12.28
C THR A 62 -0.67 -5.64 -11.66
N THR A 63 -0.03 -5.99 -10.55
CA THR A 63 -0.29 -7.22 -9.78
C THR A 63 -0.35 -6.91 -8.29
N PHE A 64 -1.30 -7.51 -7.59
CA PHE A 64 -1.43 -7.36 -6.14
C PHE A 64 -0.98 -8.62 -5.42
N TYR A 65 -0.55 -8.45 -4.18
CA TYR A 65 -0.43 -9.53 -3.21
C TYR A 65 -1.13 -9.11 -1.91
N ILE A 66 -1.99 -9.97 -1.41
CA ILE A 66 -2.69 -9.83 -0.13
C ILE A 66 -2.18 -10.96 0.76
N ASN A 67 -1.55 -10.61 1.89
CA ASN A 67 -0.95 -11.57 2.83
C ASN A 67 -0.01 -12.56 2.12
N GLY A 68 0.83 -12.06 1.22
CA GLY A 68 1.81 -12.85 0.46
C GLY A 68 1.24 -13.68 -0.69
N LYS A 69 -0.09 -13.78 -0.82
CA LYS A 69 -0.74 -14.48 -1.94
C LYS A 69 -1.00 -13.50 -3.07
N ARG A 70 -0.58 -13.85 -4.29
CA ARG A 70 -0.89 -13.06 -5.49
C ARG A 70 -2.41 -12.99 -5.70
N THR A 71 -2.94 -11.78 -5.83
CA THR A 71 -4.35 -11.49 -6.06
C THR A 71 -4.51 -10.46 -7.19
N GLY A 72 -5.71 -10.37 -7.75
CA GLY A 72 -6.04 -9.42 -8.81
C GLY A 72 -5.89 -9.97 -10.23
N ILE A 73 -6.46 -9.21 -11.16
CA ILE A 73 -6.34 -9.40 -12.62
C ILE A 73 -5.06 -8.71 -13.06
N LEU A 74 -4.37 -9.22 -14.10
CA LEU A 74 -3.35 -8.44 -14.80
C LEU A 74 -4.02 -7.18 -15.36
N GLY A 75 -3.91 -6.08 -14.62
CA GLY A 75 -4.34 -4.79 -15.11
C GLY A 75 -3.46 -4.34 -16.25
N THR A 76 -3.97 -3.40 -17.06
CA THR A 76 -3.10 -2.58 -17.91
C THR A 76 -2.01 -1.99 -17.03
N GLY A 77 -0.77 -2.04 -17.50
CA GLY A 77 0.35 -1.50 -16.75
C GLY A 77 0.20 -0.03 -16.45
N ALA A 78 0.95 0.43 -15.46
CA ALA A 78 1.03 1.81 -15.06
C ALA A 78 2.46 2.32 -15.09
N ASN A 79 2.61 3.51 -15.65
CA ASN A 79 3.85 4.28 -15.57
C ASN A 79 3.71 5.28 -14.43
N LEU A 80 4.03 4.83 -13.22
CA LEU A 80 4.11 5.71 -12.06
C LEU A 80 5.33 6.64 -12.19
N ASN A 81 5.10 7.86 -12.68
CA ASN A 81 6.09 8.92 -12.66
C ASN A 81 5.75 9.91 -11.53
N ILE A 82 6.45 9.76 -10.41
CA ILE A 82 6.28 10.60 -9.23
C ILE A 82 7.35 11.69 -9.28
N SER A 83 7.02 12.84 -9.87
CA SER A 83 7.99 13.94 -10.04
C SER A 83 7.64 15.20 -9.25
N THR A 84 6.46 15.27 -8.63
CA THR A 84 6.07 16.45 -7.84
C THR A 84 5.67 16.11 -6.41
N ASN A 85 4.63 15.30 -6.23
CA ASN A 85 4.05 15.04 -4.92
C ASN A 85 3.71 13.56 -4.75
N LEU A 86 3.96 13.09 -3.54
CA LEU A 86 3.44 11.84 -3.03
C LEU A 86 2.65 12.18 -1.77
N HIS A 87 1.37 11.87 -1.76
CA HIS A 87 0.54 11.97 -0.56
C HIS A 87 0.32 10.55 -0.05
N VAL A 88 0.46 10.36 1.25
CA VAL A 88 0.10 9.12 1.96
C VAL A 88 -0.98 9.47 2.96
N GLY A 89 -2.06 8.70 2.98
CA GLY A 89 -3.22 8.93 3.83
C GLY A 89 -4.17 10.04 3.35
N SER A 90 -3.96 10.60 2.15
CA SER A 90 -4.88 11.59 1.57
C SER A 90 -4.81 11.62 0.05
N ARG A 91 -5.80 12.25 -0.57
CA ARG A 91 -5.79 12.61 -1.99
C ARG A 91 -5.20 14.02 -2.18
N PHE A 92 -4.52 14.28 -3.29
CA PHE A 92 -4.01 15.63 -3.59
C PHE A 92 -5.14 16.62 -3.90
N SER A 93 -6.10 16.21 -4.74
CA SER A 93 -7.07 17.16 -5.35
C SER A 93 -8.28 17.48 -4.47
N LYS A 94 -8.42 16.83 -3.31
CA LYS A 94 -9.61 16.92 -2.46
C LYS A 94 -9.24 16.68 -1.01
N ASN A 95 -10.06 17.17 -0.09
CA ASN A 95 -10.00 16.87 1.35
C ASN A 95 -10.53 15.45 1.66
N GLU A 96 -10.18 14.46 0.84
CA GLU A 96 -10.52 13.05 1.05
C GLU A 96 -9.32 12.40 1.78
N SER A 97 -9.51 12.06 3.06
CA SER A 97 -8.47 11.48 3.91
C SER A 97 -8.69 9.98 4.10
N PHE A 98 -7.61 9.27 4.40
CA PHE A 98 -7.67 7.90 4.87
C PHE A 98 -8.15 7.87 6.31
N LEU A 99 -9.25 7.16 6.55
CA LEU A 99 -9.92 7.17 7.85
C LEU A 99 -9.55 5.97 8.75
N THR A 100 -8.53 5.17 8.38
CA THR A 100 -8.08 4.02 9.18
C THR A 100 -6.58 4.02 9.45
N HIS A 101 -6.02 2.85 9.76
CA HIS A 101 -4.65 2.65 10.20
C HIS A 101 -3.78 2.18 9.04
N LEU A 102 -2.62 2.81 8.89
CA LEU A 102 -1.53 2.39 8.02
C LEU A 102 -0.32 2.14 8.92
N ASP A 103 0.40 1.07 8.66
CA ASP A 103 1.65 0.76 9.34
C ASP A 103 2.65 0.21 8.32
N GLU A 104 3.93 0.46 8.56
CA GLU A 104 5.07 -0.01 7.77
C GLU A 104 4.95 0.23 6.25
N TRP A 105 4.86 1.50 5.85
CA TRP A 105 4.80 1.89 4.44
C TRP A 105 6.18 2.00 3.80
N ALA A 106 6.35 1.37 2.63
CA ALA A 106 7.57 1.42 1.83
C ALA A 106 7.26 1.41 0.32
N MET A 107 8.21 1.91 -0.48
CA MET A 107 8.11 1.98 -1.94
C MET A 107 9.49 1.73 -2.57
N TRP A 108 9.48 1.08 -3.73
CA TRP A 108 10.68 0.75 -4.50
C TRP A 108 10.54 1.24 -5.94
N ASP A 109 11.67 1.61 -6.55
CA ASP A 109 11.79 1.98 -7.97
C ASP A 109 11.88 0.77 -8.91
N ARG A 110 11.75 -0.44 -8.36
CA ARG A 110 11.78 -1.72 -9.07
C ARG A 110 10.69 -2.66 -8.59
N LEU A 111 10.41 -3.67 -9.41
CA LEU A 111 9.54 -4.76 -9.01
C LEU A 111 10.24 -5.64 -7.97
N LEU A 112 9.53 -5.94 -6.89
CA LEU A 112 9.95 -6.95 -5.94
C LEU A 112 9.69 -8.35 -6.51
N THR A 113 10.59 -9.27 -6.20
CA THR A 113 10.45 -10.71 -6.47
C THR A 113 9.51 -11.35 -5.44
N LYS A 114 9.00 -12.54 -5.75
CA LYS A 114 8.16 -13.31 -4.79
C LYS A 114 8.91 -13.62 -3.48
N THR A 115 10.21 -13.87 -3.56
CA THR A 115 11.05 -14.12 -2.39
C THR A 115 11.13 -12.89 -1.51
N GLU A 116 11.38 -11.71 -2.10
CA GLU A 116 11.43 -10.45 -1.35
C GLU A 116 10.09 -10.12 -0.70
N ILE A 117 8.97 -10.33 -1.41
CA ILE A 117 7.62 -10.14 -0.84
C ILE A 117 7.40 -11.05 0.37
N SER A 118 7.84 -12.31 0.30
CA SER A 118 7.69 -13.26 1.41
C SER A 118 8.56 -12.87 2.60
N GLN A 119 9.79 -12.42 2.35
CA GLN A 119 10.69 -11.93 3.39
C GLN A 119 10.12 -10.69 4.08
N LEU A 120 9.59 -9.74 3.32
CA LEU A 120 8.99 -8.50 3.85
C LEU A 120 7.68 -8.73 4.62
N LEU A 121 6.93 -9.79 4.31
CA LEU A 121 5.77 -10.20 5.09
C LEU A 121 6.17 -10.71 6.48
N GLU A 122 7.24 -11.51 6.57
CA GLU A 122 7.74 -12.07 7.83
C GLU A 122 8.53 -11.05 8.65
N GLN A 123 9.27 -10.19 7.96
CA GLN A 123 10.10 -9.13 8.53
C GLN A 123 9.81 -7.82 7.79
N PRO A 124 8.75 -7.11 8.21
CA PRO A 124 8.43 -5.79 7.68
C PRO A 124 9.64 -4.85 7.77
N VAL A 125 9.66 -3.83 6.91
CA VAL A 125 10.76 -2.85 6.88
C VAL A 125 10.78 -2.07 8.18
N ILE A 126 11.49 -2.57 9.20
CA ILE A 126 11.81 -1.77 10.37
C ILE A 126 12.86 -0.76 9.88
N PRO A 127 12.59 0.56 9.88
CA PRO A 127 13.64 1.52 9.63
C PRO A 127 14.70 1.33 10.72
N LEU A 128 15.78 0.62 10.39
CA LEU A 128 16.97 0.57 11.23
C LEU A 128 17.38 2.02 11.45
N SER A 129 17.63 2.37 12.72
CA SER A 129 17.97 3.72 13.12
C SER A 129 19.04 4.32 12.19
N VAL A 130 18.93 5.60 11.88
CA VAL A 130 20.09 6.34 11.39
C VAL A 130 20.90 6.70 12.62
N GLU A 131 22.18 6.37 12.60
CA GLU A 131 23.12 7.02 13.50
C GLU A 131 24.10 7.86 12.69
N SER A 132 24.29 9.12 13.09
CA SER A 132 25.21 10.03 12.42
C SER A 132 26.68 9.66 12.64
N SER A 133 27.01 8.71 13.52
CA SER A 133 28.32 8.05 13.64
C SER A 133 28.39 6.82 14.59
N GLY A 134 27.30 6.36 15.20
CA GLY A 134 27.31 5.16 16.07
C GLY A 134 26.43 4.01 15.56
N LYS A 135 26.25 2.96 16.35
CA LYS A 135 25.65 1.70 15.91
C LYS A 135 24.12 1.73 16.01
N ALA A 136 23.50 1.95 14.87
CA ALA A 136 22.08 1.72 14.70
C ALA A 136 21.67 0.25 14.92
N ALA A 137 21.15 -0.06 16.09
CA ALA A 137 20.33 -1.24 16.32
C ALA A 137 19.19 -0.88 17.27
N ILE A 138 17.99 -0.68 16.74
CA ILE A 138 16.77 -0.76 17.53
C ILE A 138 15.79 -1.64 16.77
N THR A 139 15.83 -2.93 17.12
CA THR A 139 14.78 -3.90 16.81
C THR A 139 13.67 -3.71 17.83
N TRP A 140 12.42 -3.57 17.38
CA TRP A 140 11.28 -3.94 18.21
C TRP A 140 10.29 -4.71 17.35
N SER A 141 10.49 -6.03 17.28
CA SER A 141 9.41 -6.97 16.99
C SER A 141 9.05 -7.71 18.28
N ARG A 142 7.91 -7.28 18.86
CA ARG A 142 7.04 -7.96 19.86
C ARG A 142 7.68 -8.47 21.17
N ILE A 143 7.32 -7.85 22.30
CA ILE A 143 7.30 -8.51 23.61
C ILE A 143 5.85 -8.76 24.01
N LYS A 144 5.48 -10.03 24.20
CA LYS A 144 4.24 -10.43 24.87
C LYS A 144 4.57 -10.59 26.36
N THR A 145 4.02 -9.75 27.23
CA THR A 145 4.01 -10.01 28.67
C THR A 145 2.77 -10.83 29.04
N GLN A 146 2.88 -11.66 30.09
CA GLN A 146 1.84 -12.58 30.56
C GLN A 146 0.52 -11.88 30.88
#